data_AF-A0A535S196-F1
#
_entry.id   AF-A0A535S196-F1
#
_cell.length_a   1.000
_cell.length_b   1.000
_cell.length_c   1.000
_cell.angle_alpha   90.00
_cell.angle_beta   90.00
_cell.angle_gamma   90.00
#
_symmetry.space_group_name_H-M   'P 1'
#
loop_
_entity.id
_entity.type
_entity.pdbx_description
1 polymer ?
#
loop_
_entity_poly.entity_id
_entity_poly.type
_entity_poly.pdbx_seq_one_letter_code
_entity_poly.pdbx_strand_id
1 'polypeptide(L)'
;MSSRNIGASLLSRRAWRAVARSMQKRSRMLIVSLLVLTSCMTILGINPFSQHAKAQASPRVTVAAIDPSLVAGRGAQLGIVQQEAENATTNGTILPFDTSAYTLSGEASGRQAVQLTPGQYVAFTLTQRANAVTIRYAIPDAPISGGIDAPLTVSVDHNGRENTHPQTITLTSKYSWLYNQYPFTNDPNAGLLHPDWWITECSCVPAFTTPPPTITKPFRPMHFYDEQRLHLHNTYQAGDVVRLTVPADSNAAWTVIDLVDFQEIAGPAPQPEDSVSVTDFGADPSGIRDSADAFDLAIQAAKASGKTVYIPAGTFQVNRHIIVDDVAVEGAGSWWSIVKGHQVTLTSPAPDRSVHTDVGFYGKYAADGGSHNVHLSNFAIE
;
A
#
# COMPACT_ATOMS: atom_id res chain seq x y z
N MET A 1 23.90 54.13 25.95
CA MET A 1 25.22 54.59 26.43
C MET A 1 26.04 53.38 26.82
N SER A 2 27.21 53.27 26.19
CA SER A 2 28.22 52.23 26.40
C SER A 2 29.15 52.62 27.55
N SER A 3 29.51 51.66 28.41
CA SER A 3 30.77 51.61 29.19
C SER A 3 30.76 50.33 30.04
N ARG A 4 31.63 49.34 29.78
CA ARG A 4 33.02 49.19 30.29
C ARG A 4 33.10 49.19 31.83
N ASN A 5 33.95 48.43 32.54
CA ASN A 5 34.84 47.29 32.37
C ASN A 5 35.55 47.12 33.76
N ILE A 6 36.31 46.04 33.97
CA ILE A 6 37.43 45.86 34.94
C ILE A 6 37.12 45.25 36.34
N GLY A 7 37.91 44.22 36.69
CA GLY A 7 38.40 44.02 38.06
C GLY A 7 38.76 42.57 38.45
N ALA A 8 40.05 42.23 38.50
CA ALA A 8 40.60 40.93 38.91
C ALA A 8 41.44 41.01 40.21
N SER A 9 41.75 39.84 40.80
CA SER A 9 42.77 39.51 41.84
C SER A 9 42.36 39.75 43.32
N LEU A 10 42.78 39.01 44.38
CA LEU A 10 44.03 38.31 44.74
C LEU A 10 43.81 37.16 45.77
N LEU A 11 44.68 36.13 45.68
CA LEU A 11 45.43 35.34 46.71
C LEU A 11 44.98 35.23 48.20
N SER A 12 45.09 34.01 48.76
CA SER A 12 45.95 33.72 49.92
C SER A 12 46.32 32.22 50.07
N ARG A 13 47.52 31.95 50.60
CA ARG A 13 48.18 30.64 50.81
C ARG A 13 48.38 30.37 52.31
N ARG A 14 48.66 29.08 52.64
CA ARG A 14 49.37 28.48 53.82
C ARG A 14 48.44 27.77 54.81
N ALA A 15 48.80 26.70 55.53
CA ALA A 15 49.85 25.66 55.52
C ALA A 15 49.58 24.75 56.76
N TRP A 16 49.90 23.44 56.79
CA TRP A 16 50.88 22.78 57.69
C TRP A 16 50.81 21.23 57.65
N ARG A 17 51.93 20.61 58.00
CA ARG A 17 52.35 19.19 57.85
C ARG A 17 52.04 18.35 59.12
N ALA A 18 51.60 17.10 58.95
CA ALA A 18 52.26 15.80 59.26
C ALA A 18 52.71 15.50 60.71
N VAL A 19 52.43 14.27 61.20
CA VAL A 19 53.36 13.31 61.88
C VAL A 19 52.62 11.98 62.18
N ALA A 20 53.39 10.89 62.18
CA ALA A 20 53.03 9.48 62.08
C ALA A 20 53.15 8.67 63.39
N ARG A 21 52.94 7.34 63.26
CA ARG A 21 53.24 6.17 64.14
C ARG A 21 52.03 5.68 64.93
N SER A 22 51.77 4.38 65.15
CA SER A 22 52.35 3.10 64.76
C SER A 22 51.50 2.02 65.45
N MET A 23 51.30 0.83 64.85
CA MET A 23 51.46 -0.46 65.56
C MET A 23 51.23 -1.65 64.61
N GLN A 24 52.32 -2.34 64.29
CA GLN A 24 52.33 -3.73 63.82
C GLN A 24 52.22 -4.68 65.02
N LYS A 25 51.47 -5.78 64.87
CA LYS A 25 51.81 -7.05 65.52
C LYS A 25 51.55 -8.22 64.56
N ARG A 26 52.57 -9.08 64.45
CA ARG A 26 52.66 -10.28 63.60
C ARG A 26 52.13 -11.53 64.33
N SER A 27 51.87 -12.57 63.51
CA SER A 27 51.92 -14.02 63.82
C SER A 27 50.65 -14.57 64.51
N ARG A 28 50.01 -15.68 64.11
CA ARG A 28 50.50 -17.02 63.71
C ARG A 28 49.43 -17.80 62.91
N MET A 29 49.86 -18.74 62.07
CA MET A 29 49.03 -19.81 61.50
C MET A 29 48.32 -20.64 62.59
N LEU A 30 47.07 -21.00 62.34
CA LEU A 30 46.46 -22.24 62.84
C LEU A 30 45.40 -22.70 61.83
N ILE A 31 45.68 -23.85 61.22
CA ILE A 31 44.73 -24.65 60.44
C ILE A 31 43.82 -25.34 61.45
N VAL A 32 42.52 -25.05 61.39
CA VAL A 32 41.47 -25.92 61.94
C VAL A 32 40.38 -26.01 60.88
N SER A 33 40.31 -27.17 60.25
CA SER A 33 39.20 -27.58 59.40
C SER A 33 37.97 -27.80 60.27
N LEU A 34 36.88 -27.08 60.02
CA LEU A 34 35.54 -27.49 60.44
C LEU A 34 34.53 -27.09 59.36
N LEU A 35 33.89 -28.10 58.78
CA LEU A 35 32.77 -27.94 57.85
C LEU A 35 31.66 -27.13 58.52
N VAL A 36 31.24 -26.05 57.86
CA VAL A 36 29.91 -25.47 58.05
C VAL A 36 29.33 -25.21 56.66
N LEU A 37 28.24 -25.92 56.35
CA LEU A 37 27.38 -25.62 55.20
C LEU A 37 26.86 -24.18 55.35
N THR A 38 27.22 -23.30 54.42
CA THR A 38 26.49 -22.05 54.20
C THR A 38 26.28 -21.88 52.71
N SER A 39 25.00 -21.92 52.33
CA SER A 39 24.46 -21.65 51.00
C SER A 39 25.12 -20.43 50.36
N CYS A 40 25.74 -20.63 49.21
CA CYS A 40 26.25 -19.55 48.38
C CYS A 40 25.04 -18.92 47.66
N MET A 41 24.55 -17.77 48.17
CA MET A 41 23.72 -16.86 47.39
C MET A 41 24.58 -16.31 46.24
N THR A 42 24.46 -16.91 45.06
CA THR A 42 24.89 -16.27 43.82
C THR A 42 23.90 -15.16 43.51
N ILE A 43 24.34 -13.92 43.71
CA ILE A 43 23.68 -12.73 43.18
C ILE A 43 23.75 -12.83 41.64
N LEU A 44 22.66 -13.29 41.03
CA LEU A 44 22.43 -13.14 39.60
C LEU A 44 22.35 -11.65 39.30
N GLY A 45 23.35 -11.14 38.58
CA GLY A 45 23.30 -9.82 37.98
C GLY A 45 22.13 -9.76 37.00
N ILE A 46 21.04 -9.12 37.42
CA ILE A 46 19.91 -8.80 36.56
C ILE A 46 20.40 -7.64 35.69
N ASN A 47 20.80 -7.92 34.46
CA ASN A 47 20.89 -6.88 33.43
C ASN A 47 19.46 -6.43 33.12
N PRO A 48 19.05 -5.18 33.41
CA PRO A 48 17.68 -4.72 33.12
C PRO A 48 17.48 -4.35 31.64
N PHE A 49 18.43 -4.68 30.76
CA PHE A 49 18.38 -4.42 29.32
C PHE A 49 18.40 -5.72 28.50
N SER A 50 17.59 -6.71 28.88
CA SER A 50 17.05 -7.64 27.89
C SER A 50 15.71 -7.08 27.45
N GLN A 51 15.75 -6.20 26.44
CA GLN A 51 14.57 -5.96 25.61
C GLN A 51 14.08 -7.34 25.19
N HIS A 52 12.88 -7.70 25.63
CA HIS A 52 12.22 -8.90 25.14
C HIS A 52 11.97 -8.66 23.65
N ALA A 53 12.86 -9.15 22.79
CA ALA A 53 12.55 -9.30 21.39
C ALA A 53 11.27 -10.15 21.35
N LYS A 54 10.13 -9.52 21.02
CA LYS A 54 8.91 -10.25 20.73
C LYS A 54 9.29 -11.29 19.68
N ALA A 55 9.00 -12.57 19.93
CA ALA A 55 9.20 -13.61 18.95
C ALA A 55 8.49 -13.17 17.65
N GLN A 56 9.27 -13.01 16.58
CA GLN A 56 8.75 -12.63 15.28
C GLN A 56 7.78 -13.72 14.85
N ALA A 57 6.50 -13.37 14.72
CA ALA A 57 5.49 -14.32 14.25
C ALA A 57 5.95 -14.83 12.87
N SER A 58 5.90 -16.15 12.67
CA SER A 58 6.24 -16.72 11.36
C SER A 58 5.31 -16.13 10.30
N PRO A 59 5.83 -15.70 9.14
CA PRO A 59 5.01 -15.13 8.09
C PRO A 59 3.92 -16.11 7.67
N ARG A 60 2.70 -15.60 7.47
CA ARG A 60 1.53 -16.37 7.03
C ARG A 60 1.15 -15.96 5.62
N VAL A 61 1.22 -16.91 4.70
CA VAL A 61 0.73 -16.75 3.34
C VAL A 61 -0.74 -17.17 3.29
N THR A 62 -1.53 -16.40 2.58
CA THR A 62 -2.97 -16.64 2.38
C THR A 62 -3.33 -16.59 0.91
N VAL A 63 -4.54 -17.01 0.58
CA VAL A 63 -5.21 -16.70 -0.69
C VAL A 63 -6.58 -16.15 -0.31
N ALA A 64 -6.80 -14.84 -0.48
CA ALA A 64 -8.00 -14.16 0.01
C ALA A 64 -8.29 -14.45 1.50
N ALA A 65 -7.27 -14.29 2.37
CA ALA A 65 -7.27 -14.63 3.80
C ALA A 65 -7.56 -16.10 4.17
N ILE A 66 -7.54 -17.02 3.20
CA ILE A 66 -7.74 -18.45 3.44
C ILE A 66 -6.39 -19.17 3.41
N ASP A 67 -6.24 -20.19 4.26
CA ASP A 67 -5.07 -21.07 4.22
C ASP A 67 -4.93 -21.74 2.83
N PRO A 68 -3.76 -21.65 2.16
CA PRO A 68 -3.55 -22.19 0.82
C PRO A 68 -3.92 -23.68 0.68
N SER A 69 -3.80 -24.48 1.74
CA SER A 69 -4.18 -25.90 1.71
C SER A 69 -5.67 -26.13 1.50
N LEU A 70 -6.53 -25.18 1.89
CA LEU A 70 -7.98 -25.27 1.72
C LEU A 70 -8.45 -24.85 0.33
N VAL A 71 -7.59 -24.21 -0.45
CA VAL A 71 -7.87 -23.73 -1.81
C VAL A 71 -7.05 -24.45 -2.88
N ALA A 72 -6.35 -25.52 -2.53
CA ALA A 72 -5.53 -26.30 -3.46
C ALA A 72 -6.34 -26.72 -4.70
N GLY A 73 -5.82 -26.39 -5.89
CA GLY A 73 -6.47 -26.68 -7.18
C GLY A 73 -7.65 -25.77 -7.54
N ARG A 74 -7.89 -24.69 -6.78
CA ARG A 74 -8.94 -23.70 -7.05
C ARG A 74 -8.34 -22.30 -7.23
N GLY A 75 -9.06 -21.44 -7.93
CA GLY A 75 -8.64 -20.05 -8.15
C GLY A 75 -7.58 -19.89 -9.26
N ALA A 76 -7.15 -18.65 -9.46
CA ALA A 76 -6.14 -18.30 -10.44
C ALA A 76 -4.72 -18.55 -9.89
N GLN A 77 -3.81 -18.96 -10.77
CA GLN A 77 -2.39 -19.09 -10.45
C GLN A 77 -1.65 -17.81 -10.90
N LEU A 78 -1.50 -16.85 -9.98
CA LEU A 78 -1.04 -15.50 -10.31
C LEU A 78 0.48 -15.28 -10.09
N GLY A 79 1.17 -16.23 -9.46
CA GLY A 79 2.58 -16.07 -9.10
C GLY A 79 2.82 -15.03 -8.01
N ILE A 80 1.79 -14.66 -7.26
CA ILE A 80 1.86 -13.74 -6.12
C ILE A 80 1.89 -14.53 -4.81
N VAL A 81 2.50 -13.93 -3.79
CA VAL A 81 2.38 -14.36 -2.39
C VAL A 81 1.67 -13.27 -1.62
N GLN A 82 0.44 -13.54 -1.22
CA GLN A 82 -0.39 -12.64 -0.41
C GLN A 82 -0.11 -12.85 1.07
N GLN A 83 -0.01 -11.76 1.83
CA GLN A 83 0.05 -11.76 3.29
C GLN A 83 -0.91 -10.72 3.85
N GLU A 84 -1.77 -11.12 4.79
CA GLU A 84 -2.68 -10.19 5.50
C GLU A 84 -1.91 -9.38 6.56
N ALA A 85 -2.23 -8.10 6.69
CA ALA A 85 -1.54 -7.18 7.59
C ALA A 85 -1.71 -7.54 9.07
N GLU A 86 -2.89 -8.04 9.47
CA GLU A 86 -3.18 -8.44 10.85
C GLU A 86 -2.36 -9.64 11.32
N ASN A 87 -1.77 -10.40 10.39
CA ASN A 87 -0.83 -11.49 10.67
C ASN A 87 0.64 -11.03 10.72
N ALA A 88 0.93 -9.79 10.33
CA ALA A 88 2.27 -9.23 10.27
C ALA A 88 2.68 -8.54 11.59
N THR A 89 3.97 -8.21 11.73
CA THR A 89 4.45 -7.49 12.93
C THR A 89 4.09 -6.02 12.82
N THR A 90 3.40 -5.46 13.81
CA THR A 90 2.98 -4.05 13.79
C THR A 90 3.08 -3.39 15.16
N ASN A 91 3.28 -2.08 15.18
CA ASN A 91 3.06 -1.21 16.34
C ASN A 91 1.79 -0.34 16.22
N GLY A 92 0.99 -0.59 15.17
CA GLY A 92 -0.34 -0.02 14.96
C GLY A 92 -1.44 -0.81 15.67
N THR A 93 -2.67 -0.56 15.27
CA THR A 93 -3.87 -1.18 15.85
C THR A 93 -4.47 -2.17 14.87
N ILE A 94 -4.55 -3.44 15.25
CA ILE A 94 -5.31 -4.44 14.48
C ILE A 94 -6.80 -4.13 14.65
N LEU A 95 -7.49 -3.89 13.55
CA LEU A 95 -8.93 -3.74 13.53
C LEU A 95 -9.58 -5.11 13.83
N PRO A 96 -10.64 -5.13 14.66
CA PRO A 96 -11.29 -6.38 15.02
C PRO A 96 -11.98 -6.99 13.79
N PHE A 97 -12.20 -8.30 13.85
CA PHE A 97 -13.06 -8.98 12.89
C PHE A 97 -14.46 -8.38 12.91
N ASP A 98 -14.96 -7.96 11.74
CA ASP A 98 -16.32 -7.45 11.58
C ASP A 98 -16.87 -7.76 10.19
N THR A 99 -18.13 -8.22 10.11
CA THR A 99 -18.84 -8.49 8.86
C THR A 99 -19.92 -7.45 8.56
N SER A 100 -20.05 -6.43 9.41
CA SER A 100 -21.03 -5.36 9.24
C SER A 100 -20.73 -4.55 7.99
N ALA A 101 -21.76 -4.29 7.19
CA ALA A 101 -21.64 -3.38 6.05
C ALA A 101 -21.18 -1.98 6.52
N TYR A 102 -20.53 -1.25 5.61
CA TYR A 102 -20.11 0.13 5.84
C TYR A 102 -19.05 0.29 6.93
N THR A 103 -18.22 -0.73 7.12
CA THR A 103 -17.07 -0.70 8.02
C THR A 103 -15.79 -1.06 7.27
N LEU A 104 -14.66 -0.51 7.72
CA LEU A 104 -13.33 -0.82 7.18
C LEU A 104 -13.03 -2.32 7.29
N SER A 105 -13.28 -2.93 8.45
CA SER A 105 -13.12 -4.38 8.64
C SER A 105 -14.06 -5.17 7.74
N GLY A 106 -15.31 -4.73 7.56
CA GLY A 106 -16.30 -5.39 6.71
C GLY A 106 -15.85 -5.55 5.25
N GLU A 107 -15.05 -4.63 4.71
CA GLU A 107 -14.51 -4.68 3.34
C GLU A 107 -13.05 -5.15 3.24
N ALA A 108 -12.40 -5.40 4.37
CA ALA A 108 -11.05 -5.94 4.45
C ALA A 108 -11.02 -7.42 4.03
N SER A 109 -9.90 -7.86 3.46
CA SER A 109 -9.57 -9.28 3.34
C SER A 109 -9.52 -9.89 4.75
N GLY A 110 -10.01 -11.12 4.92
CA GLY A 110 -10.07 -11.74 6.25
C GLY A 110 -11.00 -11.05 7.28
N ARG A 111 -11.62 -9.93 6.89
CA ARG A 111 -12.43 -9.03 7.72
C ARG A 111 -11.65 -8.35 8.85
N GLN A 112 -10.35 -8.22 8.71
CA GLN A 112 -9.45 -7.55 9.64
C GLN A 112 -8.41 -6.78 8.84
N ALA A 113 -7.78 -5.78 9.47
CA ALA A 113 -6.71 -5.01 8.85
C ALA A 113 -5.87 -4.34 9.94
N VAL A 114 -4.81 -3.64 9.58
CA VAL A 114 -4.00 -2.85 10.52
C VAL A 114 -4.18 -1.36 10.25
N GLN A 115 -4.70 -0.63 11.23
CA GLN A 115 -4.74 0.83 11.22
C GLN A 115 -3.46 1.41 11.83
N LEU A 116 -2.82 2.31 11.08
CA LEU A 116 -1.60 3.02 11.40
C LEU A 116 -1.90 4.52 11.54
N THR A 117 -1.34 5.16 12.56
CA THR A 117 -1.23 6.62 12.67
C THR A 117 0.19 7.07 12.28
N PRO A 118 0.44 8.37 12.06
CA PRO A 118 1.78 8.87 11.74
C PRO A 118 2.87 8.34 12.69
N GLY A 119 3.94 7.77 12.12
CA GLY A 119 5.04 7.12 12.83
C GLY A 119 4.83 5.64 13.15
N GLN A 120 3.67 5.05 12.84
CA GLN A 120 3.42 3.61 12.98
C GLN A 120 3.73 2.84 11.70
N TYR A 121 3.93 1.53 11.86
CA TYR A 121 4.28 0.62 10.77
C TYR A 121 3.62 -0.74 10.89
N VAL A 122 3.60 -1.45 9.76
CA VAL A 122 3.42 -2.91 9.67
C VAL A 122 4.59 -3.50 8.87
N ALA A 123 5.08 -4.67 9.27
CA ALA A 123 6.29 -5.30 8.75
C ALA A 123 6.06 -6.77 8.41
N PHE A 124 6.26 -7.10 7.14
CA PHE A 124 6.04 -8.41 6.53
C PHE A 124 7.38 -9.10 6.29
N THR A 125 7.46 -10.39 6.60
CA THR A 125 8.65 -11.20 6.29
C THR A 125 8.39 -11.95 4.99
N LEU A 126 9.27 -11.78 4.00
CA LEU A 126 9.13 -12.46 2.71
C LEU A 126 9.28 -13.98 2.89
N THR A 127 8.42 -14.76 2.24
CA THR A 127 8.50 -16.23 2.23
C THR A 127 9.16 -16.77 0.96
N GLN A 128 9.29 -15.92 -0.05
CA GLN A 128 9.95 -16.20 -1.32
C GLN A 128 10.62 -14.93 -1.85
N ARG A 129 11.30 -15.03 -3.00
CA ARG A 129 11.88 -13.87 -3.67
C ARG A 129 10.81 -12.91 -4.14
N ALA A 130 11.08 -11.61 -4.05
CA ALA A 130 10.21 -10.56 -4.56
C ALA A 130 11.00 -9.31 -4.95
N ASN A 131 10.56 -8.65 -6.02
CA ASN A 131 11.06 -7.36 -6.48
C ASN A 131 9.92 -6.36 -6.77
N ALA A 132 8.68 -6.75 -6.48
CA ALA A 132 7.51 -5.90 -6.63
C ALA A 132 6.50 -6.19 -5.52
N VAL A 133 5.73 -5.17 -5.15
CA VAL A 133 4.64 -5.27 -4.17
C VAL A 133 3.38 -4.57 -4.66
N THR A 134 2.23 -5.14 -4.34
CA THR A 134 0.92 -4.46 -4.41
C THR A 134 0.36 -4.37 -3.00
N ILE A 135 -0.05 -3.18 -2.59
CA ILE A 135 -0.50 -2.88 -1.23
C ILE A 135 -1.98 -2.51 -1.34
N ARG A 136 -2.85 -3.24 -0.66
CA ARG A 136 -4.26 -2.86 -0.50
C ARG A 136 -4.42 -2.03 0.76
N TYR A 137 -4.94 -0.82 0.62
CA TYR A 137 -4.96 0.19 1.68
C TYR A 137 -6.25 0.99 1.70
N ALA A 138 -6.50 1.68 2.80
CA ALA A 138 -7.49 2.76 2.87
C ALA A 138 -6.90 3.96 3.61
N ILE A 139 -7.27 5.16 3.18
CA ILE A 139 -6.98 6.43 3.89
C ILE A 139 -8.30 7.23 4.02
N PRO A 140 -8.38 8.22 4.93
CA PRO A 140 -9.57 9.05 5.06
C PRO A 140 -9.97 9.68 3.72
N ASP A 141 -11.26 9.86 3.50
CA ASP A 141 -11.73 10.69 2.40
C ASP A 141 -11.56 12.19 2.72
N ALA A 142 -11.64 13.01 1.67
CA ALA A 142 -11.78 14.45 1.85
C ALA A 142 -13.17 14.79 2.42
N PRO A 143 -13.31 15.90 3.19
CA PRO A 143 -14.62 16.33 3.72
C PRO A 143 -15.65 16.67 2.64
N ILE A 144 -15.18 16.90 1.41
CA ILE A 144 -15.93 17.14 0.17
C ILE A 144 -15.35 16.17 -0.87
N SER A 145 -16.07 15.88 -1.94
CA SER A 145 -15.61 14.99 -3.02
C SER A 145 -14.21 15.32 -3.56
N GLY A 146 -13.53 14.31 -4.10
CA GLY A 146 -12.22 14.43 -4.77
C GLY A 146 -11.07 13.72 -4.08
N GLY A 147 -11.25 13.28 -2.84
CA GLY A 147 -10.26 12.52 -2.07
C GLY A 147 -9.06 13.33 -1.57
N ILE A 148 -8.15 12.64 -0.89
CA ILE A 148 -6.86 13.16 -0.46
C ILE A 148 -5.73 12.27 -0.96
N ASP A 149 -4.52 12.82 -0.98
CA ASP A 149 -3.30 12.05 -1.12
C ASP A 149 -2.56 11.97 0.22
N ALA A 150 -1.86 10.86 0.48
CA ALA A 150 -1.06 10.64 1.68
C ALA A 150 0.21 9.82 1.39
N PRO A 151 1.34 10.11 2.04
CA PRO A 151 2.56 9.36 1.81
C PRO A 151 2.58 8.04 2.60
N LEU A 152 3.20 7.01 2.01
CA LEU A 152 3.57 5.77 2.69
C LEU A 152 5.03 5.44 2.38
N THR A 153 5.85 5.24 3.40
CA THR A 153 7.24 4.83 3.23
C THR A 153 7.35 3.30 3.22
N VAL A 154 7.92 2.77 2.16
CA VAL A 154 8.27 1.36 1.98
C VAL A 154 9.77 1.18 2.15
N SER A 155 10.18 0.34 3.09
CA SER A 155 11.58 0.00 3.31
C SER A 155 11.77 -1.51 3.39
N VAL A 156 12.92 -2.02 2.95
CA VAL A 156 13.23 -3.45 3.03
C VAL A 156 14.51 -3.68 3.84
N ASP A 157 14.37 -4.29 5.00
CA ASP A 157 15.52 -4.72 5.80
C ASP A 157 16.08 -6.00 5.16
N HIS A 158 17.36 -5.95 4.78
CA HIS A 158 18.02 -7.04 4.04
C HIS A 158 19.14 -7.65 4.88
N ASN A 159 19.15 -8.98 5.02
CA ASN A 159 20.10 -9.71 5.87
C ASN A 159 20.17 -9.16 7.32
N GLY A 160 19.04 -8.75 7.88
CA GLY A 160 18.94 -8.21 9.24
C GLY A 160 19.57 -6.83 9.43
N ARG A 161 19.88 -6.11 8.34
CA ARG A 161 20.31 -4.71 8.36
C ARG A 161 19.18 -3.83 7.89
N GLU A 162 18.93 -2.76 8.63
CA GLU A 162 17.92 -1.77 8.29
C GLU A 162 18.20 -1.15 6.92
N ASN A 163 17.13 -0.95 6.14
CA ASN A 163 17.23 -0.46 4.76
C ASN A 163 17.98 0.87 4.66
N THR A 164 18.88 0.99 3.69
CA THR A 164 19.58 2.25 3.38
C THR A 164 18.88 3.10 2.31
N HIS A 165 17.81 2.62 1.68
CA HIS A 165 17.08 3.32 0.60
C HIS A 165 15.55 3.13 0.70
N PRO A 166 14.87 3.81 1.64
CA PRO A 166 13.41 3.81 1.69
C PRO A 166 12.80 4.51 0.46
N GLN A 167 11.70 3.96 -0.06
CA GLN A 167 10.90 4.56 -1.13
C GLN A 167 9.63 5.14 -0.51
N THR A 168 9.25 6.37 -0.85
CA THR A 168 7.95 6.92 -0.47
C THR A 168 7.01 6.87 -1.67
N ILE A 169 5.87 6.21 -1.50
CA ILE A 169 4.77 6.16 -2.48
C ILE A 169 3.64 7.07 -2.03
N THR A 170 2.86 7.55 -3.01
CA THR A 170 1.64 8.31 -2.77
C THR A 170 0.45 7.38 -2.80
N LEU A 171 -0.30 7.35 -1.70
CA LEU A 171 -1.63 6.76 -1.58
C LEU A 171 -2.67 7.83 -1.93
N THR A 172 -3.82 7.44 -2.46
CA THR A 172 -4.93 8.36 -2.77
C THR A 172 -6.28 7.76 -2.38
N SER A 173 -7.22 8.59 -1.95
CA SER A 173 -8.62 8.16 -1.74
C SER A 173 -9.53 8.54 -2.90
N LYS A 174 -8.97 9.15 -3.97
CA LYS A 174 -9.72 9.66 -5.13
C LYS A 174 -10.57 8.58 -5.82
N TYR A 175 -10.10 7.34 -5.82
CA TYR A 175 -10.75 6.19 -6.45
C TYR A 175 -11.52 5.32 -5.46
N SER A 176 -11.50 5.68 -4.17
CA SER A 176 -12.24 5.02 -3.10
C SER A 176 -13.48 5.84 -2.71
N TRP A 177 -14.16 5.38 -1.66
CA TRP A 177 -15.28 6.06 -1.00
C TRP A 177 -16.47 6.34 -1.91
N LEU A 178 -17.40 5.39 -1.90
CA LEU A 178 -18.74 5.58 -2.40
C LEU A 178 -19.72 5.71 -1.22
N TYR A 179 -20.78 6.46 -1.45
CA TYR A 179 -21.81 6.74 -0.46
C TYR A 179 -23.19 6.48 -1.06
N ASN A 180 -24.18 6.36 -0.17
CA ASN A 180 -25.60 6.42 -0.50
C ASN A 180 -26.16 5.19 -1.24
N GLN A 181 -27.36 5.32 -1.83
CA GLN A 181 -28.06 4.28 -2.58
C GLN A 181 -27.51 4.19 -4.02
N TYR A 182 -27.60 3.03 -4.68
CA TYR A 182 -27.24 2.89 -6.10
C TYR A 182 -27.99 3.93 -6.95
N PRO A 183 -27.36 4.63 -7.92
CA PRO A 183 -26.04 4.39 -8.53
C PRO A 183 -24.82 4.86 -7.71
N PHE A 184 -25.00 5.18 -6.43
CA PHE A 184 -24.00 5.69 -5.51
C PHE A 184 -23.53 7.10 -5.87
N THR A 185 -22.84 7.74 -4.93
CA THR A 185 -22.25 9.07 -5.11
C THR A 185 -20.90 9.12 -4.42
N ASN A 186 -20.00 9.97 -4.90
CA ASN A 186 -18.73 10.31 -4.26
C ASN A 186 -18.83 11.60 -3.40
N ASP A 187 -20.05 12.08 -3.12
CA ASP A 187 -20.27 13.19 -2.19
C ASP A 187 -20.68 12.64 -0.80
N PRO A 188 -19.79 12.70 0.22
CA PRO A 188 -20.12 12.25 1.59
C PRO A 188 -21.28 13.02 2.22
N ASN A 189 -21.59 14.21 1.69
CA ASN A 189 -22.62 15.09 2.21
C ASN A 189 -23.93 15.04 1.41
N ALA A 190 -24.06 14.14 0.43
CA ALA A 190 -25.27 14.03 -0.37
C ALA A 190 -26.51 13.73 0.48
N GLY A 191 -27.67 14.27 0.08
CA GLY A 191 -28.97 13.77 0.56
C GLY A 191 -29.27 12.39 -0.02
N LEU A 192 -30.31 11.71 0.46
CA LEU A 192 -30.75 10.43 -0.13
C LEU A 192 -30.98 10.60 -1.64
N LEU A 193 -30.37 9.72 -2.44
CA LEU A 193 -30.54 9.76 -3.91
C LEU A 193 -31.94 9.28 -4.32
N HIS A 194 -32.51 8.38 -3.52
CA HIS A 194 -33.84 7.79 -3.69
C HIS A 194 -34.62 7.88 -2.37
N PRO A 195 -35.17 9.06 -2.02
CA PRO A 195 -35.96 9.25 -0.81
C PRO A 195 -37.30 8.50 -0.82
N ASP A 196 -37.74 8.03 -1.99
CA ASP A 196 -38.93 7.23 -2.25
C ASP A 196 -38.69 5.72 -2.09
N TRP A 197 -37.46 5.28 -1.79
CA TRP A 197 -37.15 3.89 -1.50
C TRP A 197 -37.28 3.58 -0.02
N TRP A 198 -37.66 2.35 0.31
CA TRP A 198 -37.65 1.87 1.69
C TRP A 198 -36.20 1.70 2.17
N ILE A 199 -35.88 2.20 3.36
CA ILE A 199 -34.55 2.08 3.97
C ILE A 199 -34.63 1.48 5.38
N THR A 200 -33.65 0.66 5.73
CA THR A 200 -33.57 -0.05 7.01
C THR A 200 -33.41 0.89 8.20
N GLU A 201 -32.71 2.00 8.01
CA GLU A 201 -32.29 2.94 9.06
C GLU A 201 -33.49 3.63 9.74
N CYS A 202 -34.58 3.84 9.01
CA CYS A 202 -35.86 4.29 9.58
C CYS A 202 -36.94 3.21 9.54
N SER A 203 -36.67 2.06 8.93
CA SER A 203 -37.66 1.02 8.59
C SER A 203 -38.88 1.60 7.86
N CYS A 204 -38.64 2.57 6.98
CA CYS A 204 -39.66 3.42 6.39
C CYS A 204 -39.29 3.81 4.96
N VAL A 205 -40.25 4.37 4.23
CA VAL A 205 -39.97 5.16 3.00
C VAL A 205 -39.86 6.62 3.43
N PRO A 206 -38.66 7.26 3.39
CA PRO A 206 -38.46 8.60 3.93
C PRO A 206 -39.41 9.65 3.35
N ALA A 207 -39.67 9.64 2.04
CA ALA A 207 -40.58 10.57 1.37
C ALA A 207 -42.05 10.42 1.82
N PHE A 208 -42.44 9.30 2.43
CA PHE A 208 -43.82 9.03 2.88
C PHE A 208 -43.95 8.99 4.40
N THR A 209 -42.93 9.41 5.15
CA THR A 209 -42.90 9.35 6.62
C THR A 209 -42.98 10.76 7.22
N THR A 210 -43.88 10.96 8.19
CA THR A 210 -44.03 12.25 8.91
C THR A 210 -43.83 12.06 10.42
N PRO A 211 -42.90 12.79 11.06
CA PRO A 211 -41.93 13.71 10.44
C PRO A 211 -40.89 12.96 9.58
N PRO A 212 -40.28 13.61 8.57
CA PRO A 212 -39.21 12.98 7.78
C PRO A 212 -38.06 12.52 8.68
N PRO A 213 -37.49 11.32 8.45
CA PRO A 213 -36.37 10.84 9.24
C PRO A 213 -35.13 11.69 9.01
N THR A 214 -34.31 11.86 10.05
CA THR A 214 -32.97 12.44 9.92
C THR A 214 -31.99 11.33 9.56
N ILE A 215 -31.25 11.50 8.46
CA ILE A 215 -30.25 10.53 8.00
C ILE A 215 -28.86 11.02 8.39
N THR A 216 -28.14 10.22 9.18
CA THR A 216 -26.75 10.48 9.54
C THR A 216 -25.87 10.42 8.30
N LYS A 217 -24.96 11.40 8.18
CA LYS A 217 -23.96 11.47 7.11
C LYS A 217 -22.55 11.21 7.67
N PRO A 218 -21.63 10.63 6.88
CA PRO A 218 -21.87 10.06 5.55
C PRO A 218 -22.84 8.86 5.62
N PHE A 219 -23.74 8.77 4.65
CA PHE A 219 -24.76 7.71 4.61
C PHE A 219 -24.22 6.51 3.82
N ARG A 220 -24.08 5.36 4.49
CA ARG A 220 -23.60 4.10 3.88
C ARG A 220 -22.27 4.25 3.13
N PRO A 221 -21.19 4.69 3.79
CA PRO A 221 -19.87 4.70 3.16
C PRO A 221 -19.44 3.27 2.80
N MET A 222 -18.88 3.07 1.62
CA MET A 222 -18.42 1.79 1.11
C MET A 222 -17.28 2.02 0.10
N HIS A 223 -16.70 0.93 -0.42
CA HIS A 223 -15.56 1.01 -1.34
C HIS A 223 -14.36 1.71 -0.70
N PHE A 224 -14.03 1.32 0.54
CA PHE A 224 -13.02 2.02 1.36
C PHE A 224 -11.59 1.84 0.86
N TYR A 225 -11.31 0.73 0.20
CA TYR A 225 -9.96 0.31 -0.15
C TYR A 225 -9.63 0.59 -1.61
N ASP A 226 -8.36 0.89 -1.84
CA ASP A 226 -7.70 0.99 -3.14
C ASP A 226 -6.38 0.19 -3.09
N GLU A 227 -5.71 0.06 -4.23
CA GLU A 227 -4.45 -0.64 -4.37
C GLU A 227 -3.37 0.27 -4.94
N GLN A 228 -2.16 0.19 -4.38
CA GLN A 228 -0.99 0.88 -4.91
C GLN A 228 0.14 -0.11 -5.11
N ARG A 229 0.82 -0.03 -6.25
CA ARG A 229 1.89 -0.96 -6.61
C ARG A 229 3.24 -0.28 -6.71
N LEU A 230 4.31 -1.02 -6.39
CA LEU A 230 5.66 -0.48 -6.33
C LEU A 230 6.69 -1.52 -6.79
N HIS A 231 7.59 -1.10 -7.69
CA HIS A 231 8.85 -1.78 -7.92
C HIS A 231 9.81 -1.52 -6.75
N LEU A 232 10.31 -2.59 -6.15
CA LEU A 232 11.36 -2.51 -5.15
C LEU A 232 12.72 -2.31 -5.83
N HIS A 233 13.67 -1.69 -5.12
CA HIS A 233 15.00 -1.40 -5.67
C HIS A 233 15.82 -2.64 -6.10
N ASN A 234 15.55 -3.81 -5.55
CA ASN A 234 16.27 -5.06 -5.81
C ASN A 234 15.30 -6.25 -5.77
N THR A 235 15.78 -7.42 -6.18
CA THR A 235 15.14 -8.69 -5.84
C THR A 235 15.60 -9.16 -4.46
N TYR A 236 14.69 -9.04 -3.50
CA TYR A 236 14.88 -9.46 -2.12
C TYR A 236 14.61 -10.96 -1.96
N GLN A 237 15.15 -11.55 -0.90
CA GLN A 237 15.08 -12.98 -0.63
C GLN A 237 14.02 -13.30 0.45
N ALA A 238 13.65 -14.57 0.55
CA ALA A 238 12.90 -15.05 1.71
C ALA A 238 13.65 -14.72 3.01
N GLY A 239 12.94 -14.23 4.02
CA GLY A 239 13.49 -13.76 5.29
C GLY A 239 13.78 -12.26 5.35
N ASP A 240 13.88 -11.56 4.21
CA ASP A 240 13.93 -10.09 4.20
C ASP A 240 12.60 -9.50 4.69
N VAL A 241 12.65 -8.31 5.31
CA VAL A 241 11.48 -7.70 5.94
C VAL A 241 11.07 -6.44 5.20
N VAL A 242 9.88 -6.45 4.59
CA VAL A 242 9.27 -5.27 3.98
C VAL A 242 8.43 -4.55 5.02
N ARG A 243 8.80 -3.31 5.35
CA ARG A 243 8.10 -2.45 6.31
C ARG A 243 7.38 -1.33 5.57
N LEU A 244 6.09 -1.17 5.88
CA LEU A 244 5.25 -0.06 5.46
C LEU A 244 5.07 0.87 6.66
N THR A 245 5.56 2.10 6.54
CA THR A 245 5.56 3.10 7.63
C THR A 245 4.81 4.34 7.18
N VAL A 246 3.86 4.79 7.99
CA VAL A 246 3.23 6.10 7.77
C VAL A 246 4.21 7.17 8.26
N PRO A 247 4.68 8.10 7.40
CA PRO A 247 5.58 9.17 7.83
C PRO A 247 5.00 9.99 8.98
N ALA A 248 5.85 10.46 9.89
CA ALA A 248 5.42 11.20 11.08
C ALA A 248 4.77 12.55 10.76
N ASP A 249 5.05 13.11 9.58
CA ASP A 249 4.49 14.34 9.03
C ASP A 249 3.35 14.10 8.03
N SER A 250 2.83 12.86 7.94
CA SER A 250 1.69 12.53 7.09
C SER A 250 0.47 13.39 7.44
N ASN A 251 -0.24 13.83 6.39
CA ASN A 251 -1.48 14.60 6.48
C ASN A 251 -2.72 13.73 6.72
N ALA A 252 -2.64 12.43 6.49
CA ALA A 252 -3.74 11.51 6.79
C ALA A 252 -3.79 11.19 8.28
N ALA A 253 -4.98 11.33 8.88
CA ALA A 253 -5.20 11.01 10.29
C ALA A 253 -4.92 9.52 10.62
N TRP A 254 -5.11 8.65 9.63
CA TRP A 254 -4.83 7.23 9.70
C TRP A 254 -4.55 6.65 8.30
N THR A 255 -3.91 5.49 8.27
CA THR A 255 -3.77 4.64 7.07
C THR A 255 -4.06 3.22 7.48
N VAL A 256 -5.00 2.56 6.81
CA VAL A 256 -5.27 1.14 7.01
C VAL A 256 -4.52 0.35 5.95
N ILE A 257 -3.79 -0.67 6.36
CA ILE A 257 -3.21 -1.68 5.47
C ILE A 257 -4.01 -2.96 5.66
N ASP A 258 -4.57 -3.47 4.57
CA ASP A 258 -5.33 -4.72 4.54
C ASP A 258 -4.41 -5.90 4.28
N LEU A 259 -3.80 -5.93 3.09
CA LEU A 259 -2.90 -6.99 2.65
C LEU A 259 -1.79 -6.44 1.78
N VAL A 260 -0.76 -7.27 1.58
CA VAL A 260 0.31 -7.03 0.61
C VAL A 260 0.53 -8.29 -0.22
N ASP A 261 0.54 -8.10 -1.54
CA ASP A 261 0.97 -9.10 -2.50
C ASP A 261 2.43 -8.87 -2.84
N PHE A 262 3.24 -9.92 -2.73
CA PHE A 262 4.65 -9.95 -3.10
C PHE A 262 4.85 -10.76 -4.37
N GLN A 263 5.59 -10.22 -5.33
CA GLN A 263 5.84 -10.89 -6.61
C GLN A 263 7.31 -10.76 -7.04
N GLU A 264 7.86 -11.85 -7.62
CA GLU A 264 9.06 -11.78 -8.45
C GLU A 264 8.61 -11.60 -9.91
N ILE A 265 8.70 -10.37 -10.40
CA ILE A 265 8.38 -10.01 -11.77
C ILE A 265 9.61 -10.15 -12.66
N ALA A 266 9.40 -10.64 -13.88
CA ALA A 266 10.43 -10.66 -14.92
C ALA A 266 10.65 -9.24 -15.48
N GLY A 267 11.76 -9.07 -16.21
CA GLY A 267 11.95 -7.90 -17.06
C GLY A 267 10.89 -7.82 -18.18
N PRO A 268 10.79 -6.67 -18.87
CA PRO A 268 9.82 -6.50 -19.95
C PRO A 268 10.05 -7.55 -21.05
N ALA A 269 8.96 -8.17 -21.49
CA ALA A 269 9.00 -9.09 -22.63
C ALA A 269 9.45 -8.33 -23.90
N PRO A 270 10.22 -8.96 -24.80
CA PRO A 270 10.58 -8.35 -26.08
C PRO A 270 9.38 -8.34 -27.04
N GLN A 271 9.47 -7.49 -28.07
CA GLN A 271 8.50 -7.48 -29.16
C GLN A 271 8.44 -8.84 -29.87
N PRO A 272 7.25 -9.45 -30.06
CA PRO A 272 7.09 -10.67 -30.85
C PRO A 272 7.43 -10.46 -32.34
N GLU A 273 7.97 -11.47 -33.02
CA GLU A 273 8.35 -11.39 -34.45
C GLU A 273 7.15 -11.05 -35.36
N ASP A 274 5.98 -11.64 -35.10
CA ASP A 274 4.73 -11.42 -35.84
C ASP A 274 3.88 -10.27 -35.25
N SER A 275 4.52 -9.13 -34.97
CA SER A 275 3.85 -7.95 -34.41
C SER A 275 4.22 -6.63 -35.10
N VAL A 276 3.46 -5.58 -34.79
CA VAL A 276 3.79 -4.18 -35.08
C VAL A 276 3.74 -3.38 -33.77
N SER A 277 4.69 -2.48 -33.53
CA SER A 277 4.74 -1.72 -32.27
C SER A 277 3.94 -0.43 -32.38
N VAL A 278 3.21 -0.05 -31.34
CA VAL A 278 2.53 1.27 -31.28
C VAL A 278 3.51 2.44 -31.44
N THR A 279 4.78 2.28 -31.05
CA THR A 279 5.81 3.31 -31.20
C THR A 279 6.23 3.53 -32.65
N ASP A 280 6.05 2.53 -33.53
CA ASP A 280 6.32 2.67 -34.97
C ASP A 280 5.33 3.64 -35.63
N PHE A 281 4.18 3.88 -34.98
CA PHE A 281 3.12 4.80 -35.39
C PHE A 281 3.11 6.11 -34.57
N GLY A 282 4.15 6.35 -33.76
CA GLY A 282 4.36 7.62 -33.06
C GLY A 282 3.81 7.69 -31.63
N ALA A 283 3.37 6.56 -31.05
CA ALA A 283 2.98 6.49 -29.64
C ALA A 283 4.13 6.94 -28.73
N ASP A 284 3.81 7.66 -27.66
CA ASP A 284 4.77 8.25 -26.74
C ASP A 284 4.89 7.40 -25.46
N PRO A 285 6.00 6.64 -25.28
CA PRO A 285 6.19 5.78 -24.13
C PRO A 285 6.51 6.54 -22.83
N SER A 286 6.69 7.87 -22.89
CA SER A 286 6.83 8.71 -21.70
C SER A 286 5.49 9.09 -21.07
N GLY A 287 4.39 8.95 -21.82
CA GLY A 287 3.05 9.28 -21.37
C GLY A 287 2.79 10.78 -21.28
N ILE A 288 3.61 11.61 -21.96
CA ILE A 288 3.44 13.06 -22.02
C ILE A 288 2.46 13.45 -23.12
N ARG A 289 2.54 12.81 -24.29
CA ARG A 289 1.63 13.06 -25.43
C ARG A 289 0.57 11.97 -25.53
N ASP A 290 -0.63 12.38 -25.94
CA ASP A 290 -1.69 11.44 -26.28
C ASP A 290 -1.26 10.52 -27.42
N SER A 291 -1.44 9.23 -27.21
CA SER A 291 -1.04 8.14 -28.08
C SER A 291 -2.23 7.47 -28.76
N ALA A 292 -3.47 7.91 -28.50
CA ALA A 292 -4.67 7.23 -29.00
C ALA A 292 -4.67 7.05 -30.53
N ASP A 293 -4.26 8.06 -31.29
CA ASP A 293 -4.20 7.98 -32.76
C ASP A 293 -3.11 7.00 -33.25
N ALA A 294 -1.99 6.91 -32.54
CA ALA A 294 -0.94 5.93 -32.85
C ALA A 294 -1.41 4.49 -32.57
N PHE A 295 -2.21 4.30 -31.52
CA PHE A 295 -2.86 3.01 -31.25
C PHE A 295 -3.82 2.62 -32.36
N ASP A 296 -4.68 3.54 -32.83
CA ASP A 296 -5.60 3.26 -33.93
C ASP A 296 -4.87 2.89 -35.23
N LEU A 297 -3.77 3.60 -35.55
CA LEU A 297 -2.93 3.30 -36.71
C LEU A 297 -2.26 1.93 -36.59
N ALA A 298 -1.73 1.60 -35.41
CA ALA A 298 -1.14 0.29 -35.14
C ALA A 298 -2.17 -0.83 -35.28
N ILE A 299 -3.38 -0.65 -34.73
CA ILE A 299 -4.49 -1.61 -34.84
C ILE A 299 -4.89 -1.81 -36.31
N GLN A 300 -5.01 -0.74 -37.09
CA GLN A 300 -5.29 -0.86 -38.53
C GLN A 300 -4.21 -1.66 -39.27
N ALA A 301 -2.93 -1.35 -39.01
CA ALA A 301 -1.82 -2.04 -39.68
C ALA A 301 -1.72 -3.51 -39.26
N ALA A 302 -1.91 -3.81 -37.97
CA ALA A 302 -1.93 -5.16 -37.43
C ALA A 302 -3.05 -5.99 -38.06
N LYS A 303 -4.28 -5.44 -38.09
CA LYS A 303 -5.43 -6.10 -38.71
C LYS A 303 -5.24 -6.36 -40.20
N ALA A 304 -4.70 -5.39 -40.95
CA ALA A 304 -4.44 -5.54 -42.38
C ALA A 304 -3.38 -6.62 -42.70
N SER A 305 -2.49 -6.92 -41.74
CA SER A 305 -1.39 -7.88 -41.91
C SER A 305 -1.57 -9.18 -41.11
N GLY A 306 -2.66 -9.32 -40.35
CA GLY A 306 -2.90 -10.47 -39.46
C GLY A 306 -1.89 -10.57 -38.30
N LYS A 307 -1.31 -9.45 -37.87
CA LYS A 307 -0.28 -9.38 -36.82
C LYS A 307 -0.86 -8.96 -35.48
N THR A 308 -0.08 -9.16 -34.41
CA THR A 308 -0.37 -8.62 -33.08
C THR A 308 0.08 -7.16 -32.98
N VAL A 309 -0.68 -6.32 -32.27
CA VAL A 309 -0.24 -4.99 -31.83
C VAL A 309 0.60 -5.17 -30.57
N TYR A 310 1.84 -4.69 -30.60
CA TYR A 310 2.73 -4.73 -29.45
C TYR A 310 2.81 -3.37 -28.76
N ILE A 311 2.63 -3.37 -27.43
CA ILE A 311 2.86 -2.20 -26.57
C ILE A 311 4.20 -2.42 -25.85
N PRO A 312 5.28 -1.67 -26.17
CA PRO A 312 6.54 -1.82 -25.47
C PRO A 312 6.45 -1.35 -24.01
N ALA A 313 7.53 -1.54 -23.25
CA ALA A 313 7.64 -0.96 -21.92
C ALA A 313 7.57 0.57 -21.99
N GLY A 314 6.75 1.17 -21.13
CA GLY A 314 6.48 2.60 -21.10
C GLY A 314 5.10 2.90 -20.51
N THR A 315 4.85 4.18 -20.31
CA THR A 315 3.52 4.70 -19.98
C THR A 315 2.99 5.41 -21.20
N PHE A 316 1.78 5.09 -21.63
CA PHE A 316 1.13 5.67 -22.80
C PHE A 316 -0.13 6.38 -22.36
N GLN A 317 -0.21 7.67 -22.66
CA GLN A 317 -1.42 8.43 -22.40
C GLN A 317 -2.43 8.21 -23.52
N VAL A 318 -3.67 7.88 -23.18
CA VAL A 318 -4.77 7.61 -24.09
C VAL A 318 -6.03 8.24 -23.48
N ASN A 319 -6.50 9.35 -24.06
CA ASN A 319 -7.60 10.15 -23.51
C ASN A 319 -8.92 9.92 -24.26
N ARG A 320 -9.17 8.67 -24.66
CA ARG A 320 -10.43 8.20 -25.23
C ARG A 320 -10.46 6.67 -25.28
N HIS A 321 -11.62 6.12 -25.56
CA HIS A 321 -11.77 4.71 -25.85
C HIS A 321 -11.01 4.32 -27.13
N ILE A 322 -10.25 3.23 -27.06
CA ILE A 322 -9.64 2.56 -28.21
C ILE A 322 -10.55 1.42 -28.64
N ILE A 323 -11.07 1.48 -29.85
CA ILE A 323 -11.99 0.46 -30.36
C ILE A 323 -11.21 -0.70 -30.96
N VAL A 324 -11.39 -1.90 -30.42
CA VAL A 324 -10.72 -3.12 -30.86
C VAL A 324 -11.70 -4.11 -31.49
N ASP A 325 -11.33 -4.68 -32.63
CA ASP A 325 -12.11 -5.70 -33.36
C ASP A 325 -11.19 -6.46 -34.31
N ASP A 326 -11.15 -7.79 -34.16
CA ASP A 326 -10.31 -8.72 -34.93
C ASP A 326 -8.83 -8.34 -34.86
N VAL A 327 -8.33 -8.27 -33.61
CA VAL A 327 -6.96 -7.84 -33.31
C VAL A 327 -6.50 -8.44 -31.98
N ALA A 328 -5.23 -8.83 -31.93
CA ALA A 328 -4.52 -9.12 -30.70
C ALA A 328 -3.70 -7.90 -30.27
N VAL A 329 -3.76 -7.53 -29.00
CA VAL A 329 -2.94 -6.50 -28.39
C VAL A 329 -2.19 -7.11 -27.21
N GLU A 330 -0.87 -7.05 -27.26
CA GLU A 330 0.02 -7.61 -26.25
C GLU A 330 1.02 -6.57 -25.77
N GLY A 331 1.18 -6.43 -24.46
CA GLY A 331 2.21 -5.58 -23.88
C GLY A 331 3.47 -6.34 -23.48
N ALA A 332 4.47 -5.60 -23.00
CA ALA A 332 5.72 -6.14 -22.46
C ALA A 332 5.58 -6.74 -21.04
N GLY A 333 4.36 -6.81 -20.50
CA GLY A 333 4.03 -7.20 -19.12
C GLY A 333 3.27 -6.08 -18.42
N SER A 334 2.31 -6.41 -17.56
CA SER A 334 1.43 -5.43 -16.89
C SER A 334 2.16 -4.47 -15.94
N TRP A 335 3.37 -4.83 -15.49
CA TRP A 335 4.27 -3.95 -14.74
C TRP A 335 5.08 -2.98 -15.62
N TRP A 336 5.11 -3.21 -16.93
CA TRP A 336 5.99 -2.52 -17.87
C TRP A 336 5.25 -1.69 -18.92
N SER A 337 4.13 -2.20 -19.44
CA SER A 337 3.29 -1.52 -20.42
C SER A 337 2.05 -0.99 -19.74
N ILE A 338 2.01 0.32 -19.54
CA ILE A 338 0.95 1.01 -18.80
C ILE A 338 0.22 1.94 -19.76
N VAL A 339 -1.09 1.80 -19.87
CA VAL A 339 -1.96 2.72 -20.61
C VAL A 339 -2.79 3.50 -19.60
N LYS A 340 -2.75 4.83 -19.63
CA LYS A 340 -3.49 5.68 -18.68
C LYS A 340 -4.23 6.79 -19.40
N GLY A 341 -5.22 7.39 -18.76
CA GLY A 341 -5.92 8.53 -19.37
C GLY A 341 -6.55 9.50 -18.38
N HIS A 342 -7.09 10.58 -18.92
CA HIS A 342 -7.90 11.53 -18.18
C HIS A 342 -9.37 11.36 -18.49
N GLN A 343 -10.17 11.14 -17.45
CA GLN A 343 -11.62 11.19 -17.53
C GLN A 343 -12.09 12.65 -17.51
N VAL A 344 -12.80 13.05 -18.57
CA VAL A 344 -13.47 14.34 -18.69
C VAL A 344 -14.89 14.10 -19.17
N THR A 345 -15.87 14.68 -18.48
CA THR A 345 -17.27 14.70 -18.94
C THR A 345 -17.40 15.54 -20.19
N LEU A 346 -17.95 14.93 -21.25
CA LEU A 346 -18.17 15.56 -22.53
C LEU A 346 -19.51 16.31 -22.54
N THR A 347 -19.54 17.48 -23.18
CA THR A 347 -20.77 18.27 -23.38
C THR A 347 -21.72 17.65 -24.40
N SER A 348 -21.19 16.78 -25.27
CA SER A 348 -21.93 15.97 -26.24
C SER A 348 -21.25 14.61 -26.38
N PRO A 349 -21.99 13.52 -26.66
CA PRO A 349 -21.38 12.21 -26.84
C PRO A 349 -20.31 12.20 -27.95
N ALA A 350 -19.22 11.45 -27.76
CA ALA A 350 -18.19 11.19 -28.75
C ALA A 350 -18.71 10.28 -29.90
N PRO A 351 -17.96 10.07 -31.00
CA PRO A 351 -18.39 9.21 -32.11
C PRO A 351 -18.72 7.77 -31.70
N ASP A 352 -18.08 7.27 -30.65
CA ASP A 352 -18.34 5.98 -29.99
C ASP A 352 -19.45 6.09 -28.92
N ARG A 353 -20.23 7.17 -28.92
CA ARG A 353 -21.34 7.47 -28.00
C ARG A 353 -20.93 7.58 -26.53
N SER A 354 -19.64 7.61 -26.21
CA SER A 354 -19.19 7.84 -24.84
C SER A 354 -19.54 9.27 -24.40
N VAL A 355 -19.83 9.45 -23.11
CA VAL A 355 -20.02 10.77 -22.50
C VAL A 355 -18.83 11.20 -21.64
N HIS A 356 -17.76 10.38 -21.65
CA HIS A 356 -16.50 10.62 -20.98
C HIS A 356 -15.30 10.19 -21.85
N THR A 357 -14.13 10.80 -21.62
CA THR A 357 -12.86 10.50 -22.32
C THR A 357 -12.03 9.38 -21.69
N ASP A 358 -12.70 8.41 -21.05
CA ASP A 358 -12.04 7.43 -20.19
C ASP A 358 -11.04 6.57 -20.97
N VAL A 359 -9.99 6.10 -20.29
CA VAL A 359 -9.04 5.18 -20.88
C VAL A 359 -9.63 3.77 -20.92
N GLY A 360 -9.47 3.09 -22.06
CA GLY A 360 -9.72 1.66 -22.13
C GLY A 360 -9.81 1.14 -23.55
N PHE A 361 -9.88 -0.18 -23.64
CA PHE A 361 -10.04 -0.91 -24.90
C PHE A 361 -11.46 -1.46 -24.97
N TYR A 362 -12.22 -0.99 -25.95
CA TYR A 362 -13.67 -1.21 -26.05
C TYR A 362 -14.01 -1.99 -27.30
N GLY A 363 -15.06 -2.80 -27.20
CA GLY A 363 -15.70 -3.39 -28.37
C GLY A 363 -16.62 -2.40 -29.07
N LYS A 364 -16.95 -2.67 -30.34
CA LYS A 364 -18.04 -2.00 -31.05
C LYS A 364 -19.37 -2.30 -30.36
N TYR A 365 -20.33 -1.38 -30.48
CA TYR A 365 -21.69 -1.67 -30.02
C TYR A 365 -22.27 -2.90 -30.73
N ALA A 366 -23.10 -3.66 -30.02
CA ALA A 366 -23.82 -4.79 -30.60
C ALA A 366 -24.67 -4.40 -31.82
N ALA A 367 -25.27 -3.20 -31.79
CA ALA A 367 -26.04 -2.66 -32.93
C ALA A 367 -25.18 -2.40 -34.18
N ASP A 368 -23.88 -2.20 -34.01
CA ASP A 368 -22.90 -1.95 -35.08
C ASP A 368 -22.17 -3.25 -35.48
N GLY A 369 -22.72 -4.41 -35.08
CA GLY A 369 -22.18 -5.74 -35.36
C GLY A 369 -21.32 -6.34 -34.25
N GLY A 370 -20.95 -5.57 -33.22
CA GLY A 370 -20.07 -6.03 -32.15
C GLY A 370 -18.61 -6.23 -32.59
N SER A 371 -17.74 -6.49 -31.62
CA SER A 371 -16.35 -6.88 -31.87
C SER A 371 -16.17 -8.39 -31.79
N HIS A 372 -15.25 -8.92 -32.59
CA HIS A 372 -14.93 -10.34 -32.66
C HIS A 372 -13.42 -10.56 -32.53
N ASN A 373 -13.01 -11.77 -32.12
CA ASN A 373 -11.61 -12.19 -32.13
C ASN A 373 -10.63 -11.16 -31.50
N VAL A 374 -11.00 -10.62 -30.35
CA VAL A 374 -10.17 -9.67 -29.60
C VAL A 374 -9.40 -10.43 -28.52
N HIS A 375 -8.09 -10.23 -28.49
CA HIS A 375 -7.21 -10.79 -27.45
C HIS A 375 -6.38 -9.66 -26.84
N LEU A 376 -6.52 -9.42 -25.53
CA LEU A 376 -5.77 -8.40 -24.81
C LEU A 376 -4.95 -9.08 -23.71
N SER A 377 -3.65 -8.81 -23.64
CA SER A 377 -2.78 -9.46 -22.66
C SER A 377 -1.54 -8.62 -22.33
N ASN A 378 -0.94 -8.87 -21.15
CA ASN A 378 0.38 -8.37 -20.78
C ASN A 378 0.54 -6.83 -20.75
N PHE A 379 -0.50 -6.06 -20.45
CA PHE A 379 -0.41 -4.63 -20.14
C PHE A 379 -1.39 -4.26 -19.01
N ALA A 380 -1.20 -3.09 -18.42
CA ALA A 380 -2.11 -2.51 -17.42
C ALA A 380 -2.83 -1.29 -17.98
N ILE A 381 -4.04 -1.05 -17.46
CA ILE A 381 -4.80 0.18 -17.65
C ILE A 381 -4.89 0.83 -16.27
N GLU A 382 -4.44 2.09 -16.16
CA GLU A 382 -4.38 2.86 -14.90
C GLU A 382 -5.15 4.18 -14.96
#